data_AF-A0A4Q6AGB0-F1
#
_entry.id   AF-A0A4Q6AGB0-F1
#
_cell.length_a   1.000
_cell.length_b   1.000
_cell.length_c   1.000
_cell.angle_alpha   90.00
_cell.angle_beta   90.00
_cell.angle_gamma   90.00
#
_symmetry.space_group_name_H-M   'P 1'
#
loop_
_entity.id
_entity.type
_entity.pdbx_description
1 polymer ?
#
loop_
_entity_poly.entity_id
_entity_poly.type
_entity_poly.pdbx_seq_one_letter_code
_entity_poly.pdbx_strand_id
1 'polypeptide(L)'
;MNKIFLIIKREYLTRVRNKTFILSTLLTPVFFIALIGATAYFSHNNSDELRIGVYDESGLFVSQLKSNKNIKYSPVPRQVYDSFAARKPVETYNGILYIPLINVDKPTGLRY
;
A
#
# COMPACT_ATOMS: atom_id res chain seq x y z
N MET A 1 16.25 -16.23 -54.62
CA MET A 1 15.84 -15.88 -53.24
C MET A 1 16.76 -14.87 -52.54
N ASN A 2 17.93 -14.50 -53.10
CA ASN A 2 18.89 -13.56 -52.48
C ASN A 2 18.47 -12.07 -52.46
N LYS A 3 17.49 -11.67 -53.27
CA LYS A 3 17.05 -10.25 -53.35
C LYS A 3 16.43 -9.75 -52.04
N ILE A 4 15.65 -10.60 -51.36
CA ILE A 4 15.01 -10.26 -50.08
C ILE A 4 16.07 -9.99 -49.01
N PHE A 5 17.10 -10.82 -48.93
CA PHE A 5 18.19 -10.64 -47.96
C PHE A 5 18.97 -9.33 -48.18
N LEU A 6 19.21 -8.95 -49.45
CA LEU A 6 19.85 -7.68 -49.78
C LEU A 6 18.99 -6.47 -49.36
N ILE A 7 17.66 -6.56 -49.51
CA ILE A 7 16.72 -5.52 -49.08
C ILE A 7 16.74 -5.38 -47.55
N ILE A 8 16.64 -6.50 -46.83
CA ILE A 8 16.70 -6.51 -45.36
C ILE A 8 18.00 -5.89 -44.86
N LYS A 9 19.15 -6.29 -45.43
CA LYS A 9 20.46 -5.76 -45.05
C LYS A 9 20.54 -4.24 -45.22
N ARG A 10 20.05 -3.71 -46.34
CA ARG A 10 20.04 -2.26 -46.59
C ARG A 10 19.14 -1.53 -45.58
N GLU A 11 17.94 -2.04 -45.35
CA GLU A 11 16.97 -1.42 -44.43
C GLU A 11 17.47 -1.43 -42.99
N TYR A 12 18.03 -2.56 -42.53
CA TYR A 12 18.63 -2.68 -41.21
C TYR A 12 19.79 -1.69 -41.01
N LEU A 13 20.73 -1.61 -41.96
CA LEU A 13 21.84 -0.66 -41.88
C LEU A 13 21.37 0.80 -41.89
N THR A 14 20.29 1.10 -42.62
CA THR A 14 19.69 2.44 -42.64
C THR A 14 19.08 2.79 -41.28
N ARG A 15 18.34 1.86 -40.67
CA ARG A 15 17.73 2.06 -39.36
C ARG A 15 18.75 2.15 -38.23
N VAL A 16 19.69 1.20 -38.15
CA VAL A 16 20.68 1.14 -37.07
C VAL A 16 21.68 2.29 -37.12
N ARG A 17 21.94 2.90 -38.29
CA ARG A 17 22.78 4.10 -38.40
C ARG A 17 22.02 5.40 -38.11
N ASN A 18 20.70 5.37 -38.00
CA ASN A 18 19.93 6.54 -37.66
C ASN A 18 20.13 6.89 -36.18
N LYS A 19 20.65 8.09 -35.89
CA LYS A 19 20.90 8.56 -34.53
C LYS A 19 19.66 8.49 -33.65
N THR A 20 18.49 8.80 -34.19
CA THR A 20 17.22 8.74 -33.45
C THR A 20 16.86 7.31 -33.08
N PHE A 21 17.15 6.33 -33.95
CA PHE A 21 16.91 4.91 -33.66
C PHE A 21 17.83 4.40 -32.57
N ILE A 22 19.13 4.73 -32.62
CA ILE A 22 20.09 4.33 -31.58
C ILE A 22 19.70 4.97 -30.24
N LEU A 23 19.38 6.27 -30.27
CA LEU A 23 19.02 7.01 -29.07
C LEU A 23 17.76 6.43 -28.43
N SER A 24 16.67 6.23 -29.17
CA SER A 24 15.44 5.67 -28.61
C SER A 24 15.62 4.23 -28.12
N THR A 25 16.34 3.39 -28.88
CA THR A 25 16.57 1.99 -28.51
C THR A 25 17.35 1.85 -27.20
N LEU A 26 18.24 2.79 -26.87
CA LEU A 26 18.98 2.79 -25.61
C LEU A 26 18.25 3.57 -24.50
N LEU A 27 17.69 4.73 -24.82
CA LEU A 27 17.04 5.61 -23.85
C LEU A 27 15.75 4.98 -23.32
N THR A 28 14.97 4.30 -24.15
CA THR A 28 13.69 3.69 -23.74
C THR A 28 13.88 2.60 -22.67
N PRO A 29 14.77 1.61 -22.82
CA PRO A 29 15.05 0.64 -21.75
C PRO A 29 15.56 1.30 -20.46
N VAL A 30 16.48 2.27 -20.57
CA VAL A 30 17.01 3.00 -19.41
C VAL A 30 15.90 3.76 -18.69
N PHE A 31 15.02 4.42 -19.44
CA PHE A 31 13.86 5.11 -18.89
C PHE A 31 12.92 4.15 -18.15
N PHE A 32 12.65 2.95 -18.68
CA PHE A 32 11.84 1.96 -17.98
C PHE A 32 12.50 1.45 -16.70
N ILE A 33 13.82 1.21 -16.71
CA ILE A 33 14.56 0.84 -15.50
C ILE A 33 14.44 1.94 -14.44
N ALA A 34 14.58 3.21 -14.85
CA ALA A 34 14.43 4.35 -13.96
C ALA A 34 13.00 4.46 -13.40
N LEU A 35 11.97 4.27 -14.23
CA LEU A 35 10.57 4.27 -13.78
C LEU A 35 10.31 3.15 -12.77
N ILE A 36 10.73 1.92 -13.06
CA ILE A 36 10.56 0.77 -12.16
C ILE A 36 11.32 1.01 -10.85
N GLY A 37 12.55 1.52 -10.91
CA GLY A 37 13.33 1.86 -9.73
C GLY A 37 12.67 2.94 -8.88
N ALA A 38 12.14 3.99 -9.52
CA ALA A 38 11.44 5.07 -8.84
C ALA A 38 10.15 4.55 -8.16
N THR A 39 9.33 3.77 -8.85
CA THR A 39 8.11 3.22 -8.24
C THR A 39 8.42 2.26 -7.09
N ALA A 40 9.45 1.42 -7.22
CA ALA A 40 9.90 0.55 -6.14
C ALA A 40 10.39 1.36 -4.92
N TYR A 41 11.15 2.42 -5.15
CA TYR A 41 11.63 3.31 -4.10
C TYR A 41 10.48 3.99 -3.34
N PHE A 42 9.51 4.56 -4.06
CA PHE A 42 8.34 5.18 -3.43
C PHE A 42 7.41 4.16 -2.77
N SER A 43 7.28 2.96 -3.33
CA SER A 43 6.47 1.89 -2.74
C SER A 43 7.00 1.41 -1.39
N HIS A 44 8.32 1.48 -1.16
CA HIS A 44 8.90 1.05 0.11
C HIS A 44 8.52 1.95 1.30
N ASN A 45 8.24 3.24 1.05
CA ASN A 45 7.92 4.21 2.09
C ASN A 45 6.42 4.24 2.47
N ASN A 46 5.55 3.58 1.71
CA ASN A 46 4.11 3.55 1.97
C ASN A 46 3.68 2.44 2.94
N SER A 47 4.62 1.80 3.65
CA SER A 47 4.29 0.95 4.80
C SER A 47 3.99 1.82 6.02
N ASP A 48 3.04 2.75 5.88
CA ASP A 48 2.52 3.51 7.01
C ASP A 48 1.93 2.52 8.00
N GLU A 49 2.63 2.32 9.11
CA GLU A 49 2.19 1.46 10.19
C GLU A 49 0.86 2.01 10.74
N LEU A 50 -0.24 1.33 10.45
CA LEU A 50 -1.58 1.76 10.85
C LEU A 50 -1.72 1.68 12.36
N ARG A 51 -1.84 2.83 13.02
CA ARG A 51 -2.07 2.93 14.46
C ARG A 51 -3.56 2.97 14.74
N ILE A 52 -4.08 1.90 15.33
CA ILE A 52 -5.48 1.77 15.72
C ILE A 52 -5.60 1.90 17.23
N GLY A 53 -6.29 2.93 17.69
CA GLY A 53 -6.67 3.06 19.08
C GLY A 53 -7.81 2.11 19.41
N VAL A 54 -7.74 1.38 20.52
CA VAL A 54 -8.76 0.40 20.92
C VAL A 54 -9.43 0.88 22.20
N TYR A 55 -10.72 1.20 22.11
CA TYR A 55 -11.57 1.46 23.27
C TYR A 55 -12.46 0.23 23.51
N ASP A 56 -12.08 -0.59 24.48
CA ASP A 56 -12.77 -1.83 24.87
C ASP A 56 -13.46 -1.64 26.22
N GLU A 57 -14.79 -1.64 26.21
CA GLU A 57 -15.60 -1.55 27.44
C GLU A 57 -15.75 -2.89 28.15
N SER A 58 -15.60 -4.01 27.42
CA SER A 58 -15.68 -5.36 27.98
C SER A 58 -14.41 -5.79 28.71
N GLY A 59 -13.26 -5.26 28.30
CA GLY A 59 -11.94 -5.66 28.78
C GLY A 59 -11.50 -7.07 28.36
N LEU A 60 -12.29 -7.74 27.50
CA LEU A 60 -12.06 -9.14 27.11
C LEU A 60 -11.15 -9.28 25.89
N PHE A 61 -11.07 -8.24 25.05
CA PHE A 61 -10.50 -8.35 23.70
C PHE A 61 -9.20 -7.55 23.54
N VAL A 62 -8.99 -6.50 24.31
CA VAL A 62 -7.83 -5.62 24.18
C VAL A 62 -6.47 -6.34 24.28
N SER A 63 -6.38 -7.37 25.12
CA SER A 63 -5.17 -8.19 25.33
C SER A 63 -4.99 -9.28 24.26
N GLN A 64 -6.04 -9.58 23.49
CA GLN A 64 -6.02 -10.60 22.45
C GLN A 64 -5.63 -10.03 21.08
N LEU A 65 -5.70 -8.70 20.91
CA LEU A 65 -5.32 -8.02 19.68
C LEU A 65 -3.80 -8.04 19.49
N LYS A 66 -3.34 -8.79 18.49
CA LYS A 66 -1.92 -8.89 18.14
C LYS A 66 -1.54 -7.85 17.10
N SER A 67 -0.65 -6.94 17.50
CA SER A 67 -0.01 -6.02 16.56
C SER A 67 0.95 -6.77 15.62
N ASN A 68 1.03 -6.33 14.38
CA ASN A 68 1.95 -6.85 13.37
C ASN A 68 2.73 -5.71 12.71
N LYS A 69 3.51 -6.01 11.66
CA LYS A 69 4.35 -5.01 10.98
C LYS A 69 3.57 -3.88 10.29
N ASN A 70 2.28 -4.10 10.00
CA ASN A 70 1.44 -3.14 9.27
C ASN A 70 0.40 -2.47 10.16
N ILE A 71 0.03 -3.08 11.31
CA ILE A 71 -1.03 -2.59 12.20
C ILE A 71 -0.57 -2.68 13.65
N LYS A 72 -0.63 -1.56 14.36
CA LYS A 72 -0.42 -1.47 15.81
C LYS A 72 -1.72 -1.14 16.52
N TYR A 73 -2.11 -2.01 17.45
CA TYR A 73 -3.20 -1.78 18.37
C TYR A 73 -2.66 -1.20 19.68
N SER A 74 -3.25 -0.10 20.12
CA SER A 74 -2.95 0.49 21.43
C SER A 74 -4.25 0.73 22.20
N PRO A 75 -4.34 0.34 23.48
CA PRO A 75 -5.49 0.69 24.31
C PRO A 75 -5.59 2.20 24.47
N VAL A 76 -6.79 2.76 24.35
CA VAL A 76 -7.06 4.19 24.54
C VAL A 76 -8.24 4.41 25.48
N PRO A 77 -8.24 5.53 26.24
CA PRO A 77 -9.35 5.85 27.13
C PRO A 77 -10.55 6.42 26.34
N ARG A 78 -11.72 6.44 26.98
CA ARG A 78 -12.99 6.89 26.36
C ARG A 78 -12.89 8.26 25.70
N GLN A 79 -12.14 9.19 26.29
CA GLN A 79 -11.98 10.55 25.75
C GLN A 79 -11.39 10.55 24.32
N VAL A 80 -10.49 9.61 24.03
CA VAL A 80 -9.93 9.46 22.68
C VAL A 80 -11.00 8.96 21.73
N TYR A 81 -11.78 7.94 22.12
CA TYR A 81 -12.91 7.47 21.33
C TYR A 81 -13.95 8.58 21.04
N ASP A 82 -14.35 9.33 22.06
CA ASP A 82 -15.31 10.44 21.93
C ASP A 82 -14.81 11.52 20.97
N SER A 83 -13.49 11.76 20.94
CA SER A 83 -12.86 12.70 20.01
C SER A 83 -13.02 12.24 18.55
N PHE A 84 -12.84 10.94 18.29
CA PHE A 84 -13.11 10.35 16.97
C PHE A 84 -14.61 10.39 16.61
N ALA A 85 -15.50 10.08 17.55
CA ALA A 85 -16.95 10.19 17.35
C ALA A 85 -17.40 11.62 17.05
N ALA A 86 -16.75 12.61 17.66
CA ALA A 86 -16.97 14.04 17.42
C ALA A 86 -16.26 14.58 16.16
N ARG A 87 -15.68 13.72 15.30
CA ARG A 87 -14.93 14.08 14.09
C ARG A 87 -13.72 15.00 14.35
N LYS A 88 -13.13 14.89 15.54
CA LYS A 88 -11.88 15.55 15.93
C LYS A 88 -10.82 14.48 16.25
N PRO A 89 -10.33 13.75 15.23
CA PRO A 89 -9.42 12.64 15.44
C PRO A 89 -8.11 13.12 16.07
N VAL A 90 -7.54 12.29 16.94
CA VAL A 90 -6.20 12.51 17.50
C VAL A 90 -5.17 12.09 16.45
N GLU A 91 -4.26 12.98 16.07
CA GLU A 91 -3.27 12.77 14.99
C GLU A 91 -2.39 11.52 15.19
N THR A 92 -2.27 11.04 16.43
CA THR A 92 -1.50 9.85 16.78
C THR A 92 -2.07 8.54 16.22
N TYR A 93 -3.38 8.51 15.89
CA TYR A 93 -4.08 7.30 15.47
C TYR A 93 -4.74 7.47 14.10
N ASN A 94 -4.59 6.47 13.24
CA ASN A 94 -5.23 6.41 11.91
C ASN A 94 -6.70 5.98 12.00
N GLY A 95 -7.10 5.36 13.12
CA GLY A 95 -8.47 4.92 13.36
C GLY A 95 -8.72 4.52 14.81
N ILE A 96 -10.00 4.33 15.12
CA ILE A 96 -10.47 3.90 16.43
C ILE A 96 -11.31 2.61 16.29
N LEU A 97 -11.06 1.63 17.14
CA LEU A 97 -11.86 0.43 17.29
C LEU A 97 -12.66 0.53 18.59
N TYR A 98 -13.98 0.52 18.49
CA TYR A 98 -14.89 0.47 19.63
C TYR A 98 -15.41 -0.95 19.84
N ILE A 99 -15.24 -1.47 21.05
CA ILE A 99 -15.77 -2.77 21.46
C ILE A 99 -16.76 -2.53 22.60
N PRO A 100 -18.07 -2.71 22.36
CA PRO A 100 -19.09 -2.52 23.39
C PRO A 100 -19.03 -3.62 24.46
N LEU A 101 -19.71 -3.40 25.58
CA LEU A 101 -19.96 -4.46 26.56
C LEU A 101 -20.71 -5.63 25.90
N ILE A 102 -20.06 -6.79 25.83
CA ILE A 102 -20.66 -8.03 25.34
C ILE A 102 -20.79 -8.98 26.53
N ASN A 103 -22.00 -9.46 26.76
CA ASN A 103 -22.23 -10.59 27.66
C ASN A 103 -22.04 -11.89 26.86
N VAL A 104 -20.93 -12.58 27.12
CA VAL A 104 -20.57 -13.82 26.40
C VAL A 104 -21.59 -14.94 26.65
N ASP A 105 -22.25 -14.94 27.81
CA ASP A 105 -23.23 -15.95 28.19
C ASP A 105 -24.62 -15.72 27.54
N LYS A 106 -24.89 -14.51 27.06
CA LYS A 106 -26.12 -14.13 26.35
C LYS A 106 -25.82 -13.09 25.26
N PRO A 107 -25.24 -13.49 24.11
CA PRO A 107 -24.94 -12.55 23.04
C PRO A 107 -26.25 -12.12 22.34
N THR A 108 -26.84 -11.01 22.79
CA THR A 108 -27.98 -10.40 22.11
C THR A 108 -27.51 -9.74 20.81
N GLY A 109 -28.01 -10.20 19.66
CA GLY A 109 -27.72 -9.60 18.35
C GLY A 109 -27.09 -10.55 17.31
N LEU A 110 -26.70 -11.76 17.70
CA LEU A 110 -26.33 -12.81 16.75
C LEU A 110 -27.59 -13.58 16.33
N ARG A 111 -28.10 -13.27 15.14
CA ARG A 111 -29.11 -14.08 14.44
C ARG A 111 -28.41 -14.85 13.34
N TYR A 112 -28.71 -16.15 13.23
CA TYR A 112 -28.27 -16.99 12.11
C TYR A 112 -29.00 -16.61 10.82
#